data_AF-A0A7S3QQQ6-F1
#
_entry.id   AF-A0A7S3QQQ6-F1
#
_cell.length_a   1.000
_cell.length_b   1.000
_cell.length_c   1.000
_cell.angle_alpha   90.00
_cell.angle_beta   90.00
_cell.angle_gamma   90.00
#
_symmetry.space_group_name_H-M   'P 1'
#
loop_
_entity.id
_entity.type
_entity.pdbx_description
1 polymer ?
#
loop_
_entity_poly.entity_id
_entity_poly.type
_entity_poly.pdbx_seq_one_letter_code
_entity_poly.pdbx_strand_id
1 'polypeptide(L)'
;MYLLHWARRHPDQTRLFTRCPLPYDYGTQHSKYIVLQYATGIRFIIHTANPLVGTDDISVQAMWHQDFPLKDSLSPPSSDFEETFCDYVEQMKLPVAEQDLVIKAVRLHDFSSARAFLVPSVPGQHSGSALHKYGHMRLRHLLQQHLDVTSLPRAGTANHSRRGTLSSLFNASASKVKRDEAAGRSGQPQEHGSSTRGGSNPSEGAQQQQQPEGAAASSSSASCALRSEQGHEAVPEGIIVQPTSIGSLTSNWFFNDFGASLSAVKPPPLKVPLHNVKPLQPKPLSPDAAFVVWPSYEGIRSSVGGWRSGGNVHATAANMEKDGKFLFPLLHHFSGEAASRAECMPHMKSFCRFKGQQLAYVIVGSHNLSIAAWGGPPRKGSQGVLMIRSYELSVLMLPLLETAYRSHRHYKFSCAPAGNVESRGLQQRQDGRQEHPQKALEQQGKQQQLQQQRAEEDRSRQPM
;
A
#
# COMPACT_ATOMS: atom_id res chain seq x y z
N MET A 1 -19.05 2.44 -5.73
CA MET A 1 -20.37 2.72 -6.36
C MET A 1 -21.42 1.62 -6.19
N TYR A 2 -21.11 0.34 -6.43
CA TYR A 2 -22.14 -0.72 -6.43
C TYR A 2 -22.81 -0.98 -5.07
N LEU A 3 -22.07 -1.02 -3.95
CA LEU A 3 -22.66 -1.36 -2.65
C LEU A 3 -23.67 -0.32 -2.14
N LEU A 4 -23.33 0.98 -2.23
CA LEU A 4 -24.23 2.07 -1.82
C LEU A 4 -25.45 2.22 -2.74
N HIS A 5 -25.26 2.02 -4.05
CA HIS A 5 -26.35 2.07 -5.02
C HIS A 5 -27.29 0.86 -4.92
N TRP A 6 -26.72 -0.33 -4.71
CA TRP A 6 -27.48 -1.55 -4.45
C TRP A 6 -28.23 -1.46 -3.12
N ALA A 7 -27.58 -0.99 -2.05
CA ALA A 7 -28.22 -0.77 -0.77
C ALA A 7 -29.43 0.16 -0.93
N ARG A 8 -29.29 1.29 -1.61
CA ARG A 8 -30.39 2.24 -1.90
C ARG A 8 -31.58 1.59 -2.63
N ARG A 9 -31.33 0.62 -3.51
CA ARG A 9 -32.40 -0.09 -4.24
C ARG A 9 -33.03 -1.23 -3.45
N HIS A 10 -32.41 -1.71 -2.38
CA HIS A 10 -32.90 -2.86 -1.59
C HIS A 10 -33.00 -2.46 -0.10
N PRO A 11 -33.89 -1.51 0.25
CA PRO A 11 -34.03 -1.01 1.62
C PRO A 11 -34.54 -2.07 2.61
N ASP A 12 -35.17 -3.13 2.10
CA ASP A 12 -35.77 -4.22 2.87
C ASP A 12 -34.73 -5.25 3.33
N GLN A 13 -33.49 -5.14 2.83
CA GLN A 13 -32.37 -5.93 3.33
C GLN A 13 -31.73 -5.21 4.51
N THR A 14 -31.64 -5.92 5.64
CA THR A 14 -31.23 -5.38 6.94
C THR A 14 -29.93 -4.60 6.84
N ARG A 15 -30.01 -3.28 6.96
CA ARG A 15 -28.84 -2.40 7.06
C ARG A 15 -28.51 -2.24 8.54
N LEU A 16 -27.46 -2.92 8.98
CA LEU A 16 -26.96 -2.81 10.35
C LEU A 16 -25.74 -1.89 10.33
N PHE A 17 -25.90 -0.71 10.93
CA PHE A 17 -24.81 0.21 11.17
C PHE A 17 -24.37 0.06 12.63
N THR A 18 -23.36 -0.75 12.86
CA THR A 18 -22.84 -0.99 14.20
C THR A 18 -21.52 -0.25 14.39
N ARG A 19 -21.41 0.44 15.53
CA ARG A 19 -20.18 1.13 15.92
C ARG A 19 -19.34 0.20 16.80
N CYS A 20 -18.17 -0.17 16.32
CA CYS A 20 -17.20 -0.92 17.13
C CYS A 20 -16.67 -0.03 18.28
N PRO A 21 -16.46 -0.58 19.49
CA PRO A 21 -15.92 0.19 20.60
C PRO A 21 -14.49 0.66 20.35
N LEU A 22 -14.22 1.95 20.50
CA LEU A 22 -12.88 2.55 20.47
C LEU A 22 -12.57 3.13 21.87
N PRO A 23 -12.14 2.30 22.83
CA PRO A 23 -12.02 2.70 24.23
C PRO A 23 -10.79 3.57 24.54
N TYR A 24 -9.93 3.83 23.55
CA TYR A 24 -8.69 4.59 23.72
C TYR A 24 -8.67 5.78 22.76
N ASP A 25 -8.19 6.92 23.25
CA ASP A 25 -8.00 8.11 22.42
C ASP A 25 -7.13 7.82 21.20
N TYR A 26 -7.47 8.52 20.11
CA TYR A 26 -6.77 8.44 18.82
C TYR A 26 -6.82 7.04 18.18
N GLY A 27 -7.74 6.16 18.62
CA GLY A 27 -8.07 4.91 17.97
C GLY A 27 -9.04 5.11 16.79
N THR A 28 -8.92 4.26 15.77
CA THR A 28 -9.76 4.29 14.57
C THR A 28 -10.25 2.89 14.22
N GLN A 29 -11.51 2.76 13.76
CA GLN A 29 -11.91 1.57 13.00
C GLN A 29 -11.43 1.80 11.56
N HIS A 30 -10.37 1.11 11.16
CA HIS A 30 -9.72 1.35 9.87
C HIS A 30 -9.73 0.11 8.95
N SER A 31 -10.31 -0.99 9.43
CA SER A 31 -10.40 -2.26 8.72
C SER A 31 -11.37 -2.19 7.55
N LYS A 32 -10.99 -2.80 6.43
CA LYS A 32 -11.71 -2.70 5.16
C LYS A 32 -11.77 -4.09 4.53
N TYR A 33 -12.91 -4.72 4.70
CA TYR A 33 -13.15 -6.06 4.19
C TYR A 33 -14.61 -6.23 3.80
N ILE A 34 -14.87 -7.21 2.94
CA ILE A 34 -16.21 -7.63 2.53
C ILE A 34 -16.24 -9.15 2.62
N VAL A 35 -17.28 -9.66 3.27
CA VAL A 35 -17.59 -11.10 3.32
C VAL A 35 -18.88 -11.30 2.55
N LEU A 36 -18.83 -12.13 1.50
CA LEU A 36 -19.98 -12.40 0.64
C LEU A 36 -20.30 -13.90 0.68
N GLN A 37 -21.46 -14.26 1.22
CA GLN A 37 -21.93 -15.63 1.21
C GLN A 37 -22.75 -15.90 -0.06
N TYR A 38 -22.45 -17.01 -0.72
CA TYR A 38 -23.14 -17.54 -1.89
C TYR A 38 -23.75 -18.90 -1.57
N ALA A 39 -24.58 -19.43 -2.46
CA ALA A 39 -25.16 -20.77 -2.30
C ALA A 39 -24.09 -21.88 -2.28
N THR A 40 -22.97 -21.68 -2.99
CA THR A 40 -21.91 -22.69 -3.18
C THR A 40 -20.69 -22.47 -2.29
N GLY A 41 -20.56 -21.30 -1.66
CA GLY A 41 -19.37 -20.95 -0.90
C GLY A 41 -19.38 -19.52 -0.36
N ILE A 42 -18.26 -19.07 0.17
CA ILE A 42 -18.05 -17.72 0.73
C ILE A 42 -16.84 -17.05 0.07
N ARG A 43 -16.97 -15.78 -0.30
CA ARG A 43 -15.86 -14.96 -0.79
C ARG A 43 -15.41 -14.00 0.29
N PHE A 44 -14.12 -14.00 0.53
CA PHE A 44 -13.45 -13.05 1.39
C PHE A 44 -12.72 -12.00 0.57
N ILE A 45 -12.89 -10.73 0.92
CA ILE A 45 -12.23 -9.61 0.27
C ILE A 45 -11.62 -8.73 1.36
N ILE A 46 -10.31 -8.51 1.32
CA ILE A 46 -9.61 -7.51 2.16
C ILE A 46 -9.05 -6.45 1.21
N HIS A 47 -9.40 -5.19 1.43
CA HIS A 47 -9.07 -4.09 0.52
C HIS A 47 -8.62 -2.83 1.26
N THR A 48 -8.22 -1.80 0.52
CA THR A 48 -7.71 -0.54 1.10
C THR A 48 -8.62 0.66 0.89
N ALA A 49 -9.60 0.58 -0.02
CA ALA A 49 -10.52 1.68 -0.34
C ALA A 49 -11.54 1.93 0.79
N ASN A 50 -11.82 3.19 1.11
CA ASN A 50 -13.00 3.56 1.87
C ASN A 50 -14.25 3.50 0.95
N PRO A 51 -15.45 3.31 1.50
CA PRO A 51 -16.69 3.34 0.73
C PRO A 51 -17.15 4.79 0.42
N LEU A 52 -16.23 5.68 0.03
CA LEU A 52 -16.49 7.07 -0.29
C LEU A 52 -16.42 7.29 -1.81
N VAL A 53 -17.36 8.06 -2.35
CA VAL A 53 -17.37 8.45 -3.77
C VAL A 53 -16.43 9.65 -3.95
N GLY A 54 -15.55 9.61 -4.95
CA GLY A 54 -14.76 10.75 -5.40
C GLY A 54 -13.36 10.94 -4.78
N THR A 55 -13.08 10.43 -3.59
CA THR A 55 -11.74 10.54 -2.96
C THR A 55 -10.82 9.37 -3.29
N ASP A 56 -11.37 8.16 -3.34
CA ASP A 56 -10.60 6.93 -3.58
C ASP A 56 -10.54 6.51 -5.05
N ASP A 57 -11.41 7.08 -5.90
CA ASP A 57 -11.54 6.74 -7.33
C ASP A 57 -10.30 7.12 -8.16
N ILE A 58 -9.50 8.05 -7.65
CA ILE A 58 -8.26 8.56 -8.27
C ILE A 58 -6.98 8.00 -7.62
N SER A 59 -7.12 7.11 -6.62
CA SER A 59 -5.99 6.60 -5.84
C SER A 59 -5.64 5.15 -6.23
N VAL A 60 -4.38 4.77 -6.03
CA VAL A 60 -3.99 3.35 -6.12
C VAL A 60 -4.49 2.63 -4.88
N GLN A 61 -5.35 1.64 -5.09
CA GLN A 61 -5.88 0.77 -4.05
C GLN A 61 -5.39 -0.66 -4.28
N ALA A 62 -5.42 -1.47 -3.23
CA ALA A 62 -5.14 -2.89 -3.31
C ALA A 62 -6.33 -3.70 -2.79
N MET A 63 -6.46 -4.92 -3.32
CA MET A 63 -7.45 -5.89 -2.92
C MET A 63 -6.83 -7.28 -2.97
N TRP A 64 -7.01 -8.03 -1.89
CA TRP A 64 -6.85 -9.48 -1.87
C TRP A 64 -8.24 -10.10 -1.77
N HIS A 65 -8.48 -11.16 -2.53
CA HIS A 65 -9.70 -11.95 -2.37
C HIS A 65 -9.45 -13.44 -2.60
N GLN A 66 -10.28 -14.26 -1.98
CA GLN A 66 -10.31 -15.70 -2.18
C GLN A 66 -11.72 -16.25 -1.90
N ASP A 67 -12.07 -17.31 -2.63
CA ASP A 67 -13.33 -18.05 -2.50
C ASP A 67 -13.08 -19.36 -1.76
N PHE A 68 -14.02 -19.73 -0.89
CA PHE A 68 -13.94 -20.91 -0.03
C PHE A 68 -15.24 -21.71 -0.14
N PRO A 69 -15.18 -23.04 -0.35
CA PRO A 69 -16.37 -23.87 -0.46
C PRO A 69 -17.01 -24.12 0.90
N LEU A 70 -18.19 -24.73 0.91
CA LEU A 70 -18.77 -25.31 2.11
C LEU A 70 -17.87 -26.43 2.66
N LYS A 71 -17.86 -26.62 3.98
CA LYS A 71 -17.21 -27.78 4.61
C LYS A 71 -17.90 -29.08 4.19
N ASP A 72 -17.11 -30.12 3.97
CA ASP A 72 -17.56 -31.50 3.78
C ASP A 72 -16.85 -32.45 4.75
N SER A 73 -17.03 -33.77 4.58
CA SER A 73 -16.43 -34.78 5.46
C SER A 73 -14.89 -34.84 5.43
N LEU A 74 -14.26 -34.23 4.42
CA LEU A 74 -12.80 -34.17 4.29
C LEU A 74 -12.24 -32.83 4.78
N SER A 75 -13.09 -31.84 5.03
CA SER A 75 -12.67 -30.55 5.57
C SER A 75 -12.13 -30.71 6.98
N PRO A 76 -11.02 -30.02 7.34
CA PRO A 76 -10.58 -29.95 8.72
C PRO A 76 -11.65 -29.23 9.57
N PRO A 77 -11.68 -29.48 10.89
CA PRO A 77 -12.66 -28.84 11.77
C PRO A 77 -12.54 -27.31 11.76
N SER A 78 -11.32 -26.79 11.60
CA SER A 78 -11.03 -25.37 11.49
C SER A 78 -9.68 -25.10 10.81
N SER A 79 -9.37 -23.83 10.56
CA SER A 79 -8.06 -23.34 10.11
C SER A 79 -7.64 -22.09 10.87
N ASP A 80 -6.36 -21.72 10.79
CA ASP A 80 -5.87 -20.46 11.38
C ASP A 80 -6.62 -19.23 10.85
N PHE A 81 -6.97 -19.22 9.55
CA PHE A 81 -7.73 -18.14 8.94
C PHE A 81 -9.13 -18.03 9.54
N GLU A 82 -9.80 -19.18 9.70
CA GLU A 82 -11.15 -19.26 10.29
C GLU A 82 -11.16 -18.77 11.74
N GLU A 83 -10.29 -19.33 12.59
CA GLU A 83 -10.21 -18.94 14.00
C GLU A 83 -9.83 -17.47 14.17
N THR A 84 -8.86 -16.99 13.40
CA THR A 84 -8.40 -15.60 13.50
C THR A 84 -9.51 -14.62 13.12
N PHE A 85 -10.30 -14.93 12.08
CA PHE A 85 -11.40 -14.05 11.70
C PHE A 85 -12.57 -14.10 12.68
N CYS A 86 -12.94 -15.28 13.18
CA CYS A 86 -13.98 -15.39 14.21
C CYS A 86 -13.59 -14.61 15.48
N ASP A 87 -12.36 -14.78 15.99
CA ASP A 87 -11.84 -14.03 17.13
C ASP A 87 -11.88 -12.51 16.86
N TYR A 88 -11.48 -12.07 15.66
CA TYR A 88 -11.58 -10.65 15.27
C TYR A 88 -13.02 -10.13 15.29
N VAL A 89 -13.99 -10.90 14.78
CA VAL A 89 -15.41 -10.53 14.78
C VAL A 89 -15.98 -10.45 16.20
N GLU A 90 -15.62 -11.40 17.07
CA GLU A 90 -15.97 -11.37 18.50
C GLU A 90 -15.42 -10.11 19.17
N GLN A 91 -14.17 -9.74 18.86
CA GLN A 91 -13.55 -8.54 19.43
C GLN A 91 -14.11 -7.22 18.93
N MET A 92 -14.80 -7.19 17.78
CA MET A 92 -15.53 -5.99 17.36
C MET A 92 -16.71 -5.68 18.29
N LYS A 93 -17.12 -6.64 19.14
CA LYS A 93 -18.20 -6.50 20.13
C LYS A 93 -19.49 -5.95 19.50
N LEU A 94 -19.85 -6.52 18.35
CA LEU A 94 -21.11 -6.24 17.67
C LEU A 94 -22.28 -6.82 18.48
N PRO A 95 -23.54 -6.40 18.25
CA PRO A 95 -24.69 -7.10 18.79
C PRO A 95 -24.60 -8.60 18.50
N VAL A 96 -24.92 -9.43 19.51
CA VAL A 96 -24.73 -10.89 19.46
C VAL A 96 -25.35 -11.51 18.21
N ALA A 97 -26.55 -11.08 17.82
CA ALA A 97 -27.20 -11.57 16.62
C ALA A 97 -26.40 -11.32 15.32
N GLU A 98 -25.78 -10.14 15.18
CA GLU A 98 -24.97 -9.79 14.01
C GLU A 98 -23.66 -10.57 13.98
N GLN A 99 -23.03 -10.66 15.15
CA GLN A 99 -21.82 -11.44 15.35
C GLN A 99 -22.04 -12.91 14.99
N ASP A 100 -23.11 -13.50 15.50
CA ASP A 100 -23.49 -14.89 15.26
C ASP A 100 -23.76 -15.18 13.78
N LEU A 101 -24.40 -14.24 13.06
CA LEU A 101 -24.65 -14.40 11.62
C LEU A 101 -23.33 -14.54 10.85
N VAL A 102 -22.36 -13.66 11.11
CA VAL A 102 -21.06 -13.69 10.45
C VAL A 102 -20.27 -14.93 10.86
N ILE A 103 -20.21 -15.24 12.16
CA ILE A 103 -19.48 -16.41 12.66
C ILE A 103 -20.07 -17.70 12.09
N LYS A 104 -21.40 -17.88 12.10
CA LYS A 104 -22.04 -19.07 11.52
C LYS A 104 -21.72 -19.22 10.03
N ALA A 105 -21.77 -18.13 9.27
CA ALA A 105 -21.39 -18.15 7.87
C ALA A 105 -19.94 -18.59 7.69
N VAL A 106 -19.00 -18.06 8.48
CA VAL A 106 -17.59 -18.46 8.43
C VAL A 106 -17.40 -19.92 8.83
N ARG A 107 -17.98 -20.37 9.96
CA ARG A 107 -17.83 -21.75 10.46
C ARG A 107 -18.34 -22.82 9.49
N LEU A 108 -19.27 -22.47 8.60
CA LEU A 108 -19.84 -23.37 7.59
C LEU A 108 -18.88 -23.67 6.42
N HIS A 109 -17.82 -22.87 6.22
CA HIS A 109 -16.97 -22.94 5.02
C HIS A 109 -15.55 -23.43 5.30
N ASP A 110 -14.95 -24.09 4.31
CA ASP A 110 -13.62 -24.69 4.41
C ASP A 110 -12.52 -23.69 4.04
N PHE A 111 -11.83 -23.16 5.07
CA PHE A 111 -10.72 -22.23 4.93
C PHE A 111 -9.34 -22.92 4.86
N SER A 112 -9.26 -24.25 4.75
CA SER A 112 -7.97 -24.97 4.71
C SER A 112 -7.07 -24.59 3.53
N SER A 113 -7.68 -24.05 2.47
CA SER A 113 -7.01 -23.63 1.24
C SER A 113 -6.52 -22.17 1.26
N ALA A 114 -6.62 -21.45 2.38
CA ALA A 114 -6.29 -20.03 2.46
C ALA A 114 -4.85 -19.73 2.01
N ARG A 115 -4.71 -18.79 1.06
CA ARG A 115 -3.43 -18.36 0.47
C ARG A 115 -2.71 -17.29 1.28
N ALA A 116 -3.27 -16.93 2.43
CA ALA A 116 -2.73 -15.90 3.30
C ALA A 116 -3.11 -16.18 4.75
N PHE A 117 -2.32 -15.65 5.68
CA PHE A 117 -2.71 -15.51 7.07
C PHE A 117 -3.38 -14.15 7.30
N LEU A 118 -4.29 -14.08 8.28
CA LEU A 118 -4.83 -12.81 8.74
C LEU A 118 -3.92 -12.18 9.79
N VAL A 119 -3.70 -10.87 9.65
CA VAL A 119 -3.01 -10.03 10.63
C VAL A 119 -3.99 -8.95 11.09
N PRO A 120 -4.84 -9.24 12.09
CA PRO A 120 -5.74 -8.26 12.66
C PRO A 120 -5.03 -7.38 13.70
N SER A 121 -5.56 -6.18 13.92
CA SER A 121 -5.31 -5.39 15.12
C SER A 121 -6.64 -5.08 15.80
N VAL A 122 -6.67 -5.19 17.12
CA VAL A 122 -7.85 -4.95 17.97
C VAL A 122 -7.44 -4.01 19.09
N PRO A 123 -8.18 -2.90 19.35
CA PRO A 123 -7.91 -2.00 20.45
C PRO A 123 -7.91 -2.74 21.79
N GLY A 124 -6.81 -2.67 22.53
CA GLY A 124 -6.65 -3.39 23.80
C GLY A 124 -5.23 -3.44 24.30
N GLN A 125 -5.09 -3.86 25.56
CA GLN A 125 -3.82 -4.26 26.14
C GLN A 125 -3.72 -5.79 26.09
N HIS A 126 -2.76 -6.29 25.33
CA HIS A 126 -2.59 -7.72 25.07
C HIS A 126 -1.32 -8.22 25.74
N SER A 127 -1.41 -9.33 26.47
CA SER A 127 -0.28 -9.91 27.22
C SER A 127 -0.38 -11.44 27.25
N GLY A 128 0.67 -12.11 27.72
CA GLY A 128 0.71 -13.58 27.75
C GLY A 128 0.51 -14.17 26.35
N SER A 129 -0.34 -15.18 26.23
CA SER A 129 -0.65 -15.80 24.94
C SER A 129 -1.37 -14.86 23.97
N ALA A 130 -2.16 -13.89 24.47
CA ALA A 130 -2.87 -12.92 23.64
C ALA A 130 -1.94 -11.93 22.94
N LEU A 131 -0.68 -11.81 23.39
CA LEU A 131 0.34 -10.98 22.76
C LEU A 131 0.52 -11.32 21.27
N HIS A 132 0.37 -12.59 20.90
CA HIS A 132 0.59 -13.09 19.55
C HIS A 132 -0.66 -13.10 18.67
N LYS A 133 -1.81 -12.61 19.16
CA LYS A 133 -3.07 -12.59 18.39
C LYS A 133 -3.16 -11.41 17.43
N TYR A 134 -2.58 -10.26 17.79
CA TYR A 134 -2.81 -8.99 17.10
C TYR A 134 -1.52 -8.25 16.71
N GLY A 135 -1.67 -7.31 15.76
CA GLY A 135 -0.65 -6.32 15.42
C GLY A 135 0.69 -6.92 14.99
N HIS A 136 1.78 -6.21 15.29
CA HIS A 136 3.10 -6.62 14.83
C HIS A 136 3.63 -7.88 15.53
N MET A 137 3.06 -8.24 16.68
CA MET A 137 3.43 -9.45 17.41
C MET A 137 2.77 -10.70 16.83
N ARG A 138 1.56 -10.59 16.27
CA ARG A 138 0.97 -11.62 15.39
C ARG A 138 1.81 -11.86 14.15
N LEU A 139 2.22 -10.78 13.48
CA LEU A 139 3.12 -10.86 12.34
C LEU A 139 4.43 -11.59 12.69
N ARG A 140 5.08 -11.19 13.79
CA ARG A 140 6.31 -11.82 14.28
C ARG A 140 6.12 -13.32 14.49
N HIS A 141 5.04 -13.71 15.17
CA HIS A 141 4.72 -15.10 15.45
C HIS A 141 4.55 -15.93 14.18
N LEU A 142 3.77 -15.43 13.21
CA LEU A 142 3.56 -16.09 11.92
C LEU A 142 4.87 -16.29 11.15
N LEU A 143 5.71 -15.26 11.08
CA LEU A 143 7.01 -15.35 10.41
C LEU A 143 7.95 -16.32 11.11
N GLN A 144 7.95 -16.37 12.45
CA GLN A 144 8.74 -17.35 13.23
C GLN A 144 8.25 -18.79 13.08
N GLN A 145 7.01 -19.02 12.68
CA GLN A 145 6.49 -20.36 12.43
C GLN A 145 6.72 -20.82 10.99
N HIS A 146 6.58 -19.89 10.05
CA HIS A 146 6.36 -20.23 8.65
C HIS A 146 7.44 -19.72 7.69
N LEU A 147 8.19 -18.66 8.01
CA LEU A 147 9.16 -18.10 7.08
C LEU A 147 10.55 -18.75 7.24
N ASP A 148 10.85 -19.73 6.39
CA ASP A 148 12.20 -20.31 6.28
C ASP A 148 12.98 -19.67 5.13
N VAL A 149 13.85 -18.71 5.47
CA VAL A 149 14.70 -18.01 4.49
C VAL A 149 15.87 -18.85 3.97
N THR A 150 16.17 -20.01 4.56
CA THR A 150 17.22 -20.91 4.09
C THR A 150 16.77 -21.76 2.90
N SER A 151 15.46 -21.95 2.76
CA SER A 151 14.81 -22.62 1.62
C SER A 151 14.62 -21.71 0.39
N LEU A 152 14.84 -20.41 0.51
CA LEU A 152 14.79 -19.50 -0.63
C LEU A 152 15.93 -19.87 -1.60
N PRO A 153 15.65 -20.05 -2.91
CA PRO A 153 16.69 -20.35 -3.86
C PRO A 153 17.79 -19.31 -3.74
N ARG A 154 19.03 -19.73 -3.43
CA ARG A 154 20.20 -18.89 -3.64
C ARG A 154 20.06 -18.32 -5.04
N ALA A 155 20.34 -17.03 -5.22
CA ALA A 155 20.29 -16.37 -6.53
C ALA A 155 21.25 -17.09 -7.49
N GLY A 156 20.78 -18.20 -8.06
CA GLY A 156 21.45 -18.98 -9.07
C GLY A 156 21.32 -18.20 -10.34
N THR A 157 22.44 -18.06 -11.03
CA THR A 157 22.64 -17.57 -12.40
C THR A 157 21.42 -17.82 -13.29
N ALA A 158 20.44 -16.92 -13.24
CA ALA A 158 19.39 -16.86 -14.24
C ALA A 158 20.06 -16.28 -15.49
N ASN A 159 20.11 -17.11 -16.54
CA ASN A 159 20.63 -16.73 -17.84
C ASN A 159 20.08 -15.36 -18.23
N HIS A 160 21.02 -14.44 -18.41
CA HIS A 160 20.75 -13.09 -18.87
C HIS A 160 20.15 -13.13 -20.28
N SER A 161 18.84 -12.99 -20.37
CA SER A 161 18.21 -12.43 -21.56
C SER A 161 17.11 -11.49 -21.11
N ARG A 162 17.35 -10.19 -21.35
CA ARG A 162 16.65 -8.97 -20.89
C ARG A 162 17.21 -8.36 -19.60
N ARG A 163 18.33 -7.66 -19.78
CA ARG A 163 18.89 -6.69 -18.83
C ARG A 163 17.98 -5.47 -18.73
N GLY A 164 17.31 -5.32 -17.60
CA GLY A 164 17.12 -4.02 -16.94
C GLY A 164 17.84 -4.12 -15.59
N THR A 165 19.03 -3.57 -15.48
CA THR A 165 19.79 -3.56 -14.22
C THR A 165 19.12 -2.57 -13.27
N LEU A 166 18.91 -2.91 -11.99
CA LEU A 166 18.22 -2.03 -11.02
C LEU A 166 18.85 -0.62 -10.90
N SER A 167 20.14 -0.44 -11.21
CA SER A 167 20.77 0.90 -11.32
C SER A 167 20.13 1.79 -12.39
N SER A 168 19.47 1.24 -13.41
CA SER A 168 18.74 2.02 -14.42
C SER A 168 17.38 2.53 -13.92
N LEU A 169 16.84 1.98 -12.82
CA LEU A 169 15.62 2.49 -12.18
C LEU A 169 15.91 3.66 -11.23
N PHE A 170 17.11 3.74 -10.65
CA PHE A 170 17.50 4.80 -9.72
C PHE A 170 18.13 6.03 -10.39
N ASN A 171 18.83 5.88 -11.54
CA ASN A 171 19.53 6.98 -12.19
C ASN A 171 18.71 7.75 -13.25
N ALA A 172 17.52 7.25 -13.64
CA ALA A 172 16.72 7.88 -14.71
C ALA A 172 16.12 9.25 -14.32
N SER A 173 16.02 9.56 -13.02
CA SER A 173 15.46 10.82 -12.53
C SER A 173 16.46 11.98 -12.49
N ALA A 174 17.78 11.71 -12.45
CA ALA A 174 18.79 12.76 -12.36
C ALA A 174 19.16 13.37 -13.73
N SER A 175 19.01 12.62 -14.83
CA SER A 175 19.40 13.05 -16.17
C SER A 175 18.35 13.88 -16.92
N LYS A 176 17.11 13.94 -16.44
CA LYS A 176 16.03 14.72 -17.08
C LYS A 176 15.99 16.18 -16.59
N VAL A 177 16.39 16.44 -15.34
CA VAL A 177 16.43 17.80 -14.76
C VAL A 177 17.54 18.67 -15.35
N LYS A 178 18.65 18.09 -15.84
CA LYS A 178 19.77 18.85 -16.44
C LYS A 178 19.61 19.19 -17.92
N ARG A 179 18.61 18.67 -18.63
CA ARG A 179 18.43 18.92 -20.08
C ARG A 179 17.46 20.06 -20.39
N ASP A 180 16.60 20.45 -19.45
CA ASP A 180 15.59 21.49 -19.69
C ASP A 180 16.06 22.91 -19.29
N GLU A 181 17.21 23.07 -18.63
CA GLU A 181 17.81 24.39 -18.34
C GLU A 181 18.73 24.93 -19.45
N ALA A 182 19.07 24.13 -20.47
CA ALA A 182 20.01 24.51 -21.52
C ALA A 182 19.36 24.88 -22.88
N ALA A 183 18.03 24.78 -22.99
CA ALA A 183 17.29 25.05 -24.23
C ALA A 183 16.21 26.12 -24.01
N GLY A 184 16.63 27.36 -23.76
CA GLY A 184 15.71 28.47 -23.50
C GLY A 184 16.35 29.84 -23.54
N ARG A 185 17.19 30.14 -24.54
CA ARG A 185 17.63 31.51 -24.85
C ARG A 185 17.86 31.71 -26.35
N SER A 186 16.84 32.23 -27.04
CA SER A 186 17.01 33.12 -28.19
C SER A 186 15.64 33.61 -28.66
N GLY A 187 15.39 34.91 -28.60
CA GLY A 187 14.24 35.54 -29.24
C GLY A 187 13.76 36.81 -28.56
N GLN A 188 14.39 37.95 -28.86
CA GLN A 188 13.67 39.23 -28.91
C GLN A 188 13.08 39.37 -30.33
N PRO A 189 11.93 40.05 -30.48
CA PRO A 189 12.03 41.45 -30.93
C PRO A 189 11.00 42.42 -30.33
N GLN A 190 11.50 43.66 -30.19
CA GLN A 190 10.90 45.00 -30.30
C GLN A 190 9.37 45.19 -30.31
N GLU A 191 8.89 46.06 -29.42
CA GLU A 191 7.66 46.85 -29.62
C GLU A 191 7.93 48.36 -29.53
N HIS A 192 7.23 49.07 -30.41
CA HIS A 192 7.22 50.52 -30.60
C HIS A 192 6.55 51.27 -29.44
N GLY A 193 7.03 52.50 -29.18
CA GLY A 193 6.61 53.31 -28.04
C GLY A 193 5.40 54.23 -28.24
N SER A 194 4.93 54.79 -27.13
CA SER A 194 4.49 56.19 -26.96
C SER A 194 4.26 56.43 -25.45
N SER A 195 4.99 57.38 -24.83
CA SER A 195 4.49 58.70 -24.40
C SER A 195 3.42 58.64 -23.28
N THR A 196 3.67 59.01 -22.03
CA THR A 196 3.83 60.42 -21.57
C THR A 196 4.26 60.52 -20.09
N ARG A 197 4.78 61.72 -19.77
CA ARG A 197 5.47 62.29 -18.60
C ARG A 197 4.82 62.28 -17.21
N GLY A 198 5.71 62.35 -16.20
CA GLY A 198 5.62 63.19 -14.98
C GLY A 198 5.89 62.40 -13.69
N GLY A 199 6.80 62.72 -12.76
CA GLY A 199 7.78 63.79 -12.58
C GLY A 199 8.55 63.55 -11.26
N SER A 200 9.70 64.23 -11.12
CA SER A 200 10.48 64.57 -9.89
C SER A 200 11.06 63.48 -8.96
N ASN A 201 12.40 63.49 -8.90
CA ASN A 201 13.40 62.88 -7.99
C ASN A 201 13.60 63.73 -6.69
N PRO A 202 14.58 63.50 -5.76
CA PRO A 202 15.43 62.31 -5.42
C PRO A 202 15.67 62.08 -3.89
N SER A 203 16.51 61.09 -3.56
CA SER A 203 17.45 60.92 -2.40
C SER A 203 17.39 59.47 -1.89
N GLU A 204 18.44 58.73 -1.51
CA GLU A 204 19.83 59.02 -1.16
C GLU A 204 20.61 57.67 -1.08
N GLY A 205 21.95 57.72 -1.18
CA GLY A 205 22.81 56.81 -0.39
C GLY A 205 23.32 55.52 -1.04
N ALA A 206 24.35 55.64 -1.86
CA ALA A 206 25.28 54.54 -2.19
C ALA A 206 26.32 54.35 -1.08
N GLN A 207 26.79 53.12 -0.85
CA GLN A 207 28.19 52.86 -0.49
C GLN A 207 28.63 51.43 -0.85
N GLN A 208 29.80 51.38 -1.48
CA GLN A 208 30.52 50.26 -2.08
C GLN A 208 31.35 49.47 -1.05
N GLN A 209 31.71 48.22 -1.38
CA GLN A 209 33.10 47.70 -1.34
C GLN A 209 33.10 46.23 -1.84
N GLN A 210 33.65 45.97 -3.03
CA GLN A 210 35.04 45.56 -3.35
C GLN A 210 35.26 44.04 -3.37
N GLN A 211 35.52 43.54 -4.59
CA GLN A 211 36.14 42.24 -4.90
C GLN A 211 37.67 42.35 -4.87
N PRO A 212 38.36 41.21 -4.90
CA PRO A 212 39.56 41.09 -5.73
C PRO A 212 39.48 39.93 -6.74
N GLU A 213 40.16 40.17 -7.86
CA GLU A 213 40.29 39.32 -9.04
C GLU A 213 41.28 38.15 -8.88
N GLY A 214 41.12 37.14 -9.73
CA GLY A 214 42.26 36.55 -10.46
C GLY A 214 42.65 35.12 -10.13
N ALA A 215 42.36 34.18 -11.04
CA ALA A 215 43.39 33.42 -11.78
C ALA A 215 42.77 32.21 -12.51
N ALA A 216 43.00 32.15 -13.82
CA ALA A 216 42.69 31.02 -14.69
C ALA A 216 43.77 29.93 -14.56
N ALA A 217 43.37 28.65 -14.64
CA ALA A 217 44.26 27.57 -15.06
C ALA A 217 43.47 26.41 -15.69
N SER A 218 44.07 25.87 -16.74
CA SER A 218 43.55 25.01 -17.79
C SER A 218 43.38 23.53 -17.41
N SER A 219 42.52 22.90 -18.20
CA SER A 219 42.28 21.46 -18.35
C SER A 219 43.53 20.57 -18.44
N SER A 220 43.54 19.47 -17.69
CA SER A 220 44.21 18.24 -18.11
C SER A 220 43.35 17.02 -17.75
N SER A 221 43.04 16.25 -18.78
CA SER A 221 42.34 14.97 -18.73
C SER A 221 43.29 13.88 -18.26
N ALA A 222 43.03 13.28 -17.10
CA ALA A 222 43.67 12.04 -16.68
C ALA A 222 42.58 10.96 -16.53
N SER A 223 42.47 10.09 -17.53
CA SER A 223 41.65 8.88 -17.44
C SER A 223 42.34 7.89 -16.51
N CYS A 224 41.87 7.79 -15.27
CA CYS A 224 42.23 6.70 -14.39
C CYS A 224 41.30 5.52 -14.70
N ALA A 225 41.80 4.56 -15.48
CA ALA A 225 41.12 3.30 -15.73
C ALA A 225 41.14 2.45 -14.44
N LEU A 226 40.08 2.55 -13.65
CA LEU A 226 39.82 1.61 -12.56
C LEU A 226 39.43 0.25 -13.15
N ARG A 227 40.40 -0.67 -13.23
CA ARG A 227 40.10 -2.10 -13.07
C ARG A 227 39.52 -2.26 -11.67
N SER A 228 38.24 -2.61 -11.57
CA SER A 228 37.70 -3.21 -10.36
C SER A 228 37.12 -4.56 -10.74
N GLU A 229 37.57 -5.54 -9.98
CA GLU A 229 37.31 -6.96 -10.11
C GLU A 229 35.81 -7.24 -10.09
N GLN A 230 35.39 -8.29 -10.79
CA GLN A 230 34.04 -8.83 -10.70
C GLN A 230 33.81 -9.44 -9.31
N GLY A 231 33.63 -8.58 -8.31
CA GLY A 231 32.90 -8.93 -7.11
C GLY A 231 31.44 -9.07 -7.50
N HIS A 232 30.87 -10.27 -7.37
CA HIS A 232 29.43 -10.44 -7.40
C HIS A 232 28.83 -9.56 -6.29
N GLU A 233 28.34 -8.39 -6.65
CA GLU A 233 27.68 -7.46 -5.74
C GLU A 233 26.52 -8.22 -5.07
N ALA A 234 26.59 -8.35 -3.75
CA ALA A 234 25.61 -9.12 -3.00
C ALA A 234 24.23 -8.50 -3.24
N VAL A 235 23.30 -9.29 -3.78
CA VAL A 235 21.94 -8.84 -4.07
C VAL A 235 21.33 -8.26 -2.79
N PRO A 236 20.91 -6.98 -2.77
CA PRO A 236 20.45 -6.33 -1.57
C PRO A 236 19.18 -7.02 -1.06
N GLU A 237 19.22 -7.39 0.22
CA GLU A 237 18.05 -7.81 0.99
C GLU A 237 17.53 -6.61 1.77
N GLY A 238 16.21 -6.44 1.80
CA GLY A 238 15.62 -5.29 2.47
C GLY A 238 14.15 -5.48 2.81
N ILE A 239 13.62 -4.52 3.54
CA ILE A 239 12.22 -4.42 3.93
C ILE A 239 11.67 -3.10 3.40
N ILE A 240 10.63 -3.21 2.59
CA ILE A 240 9.88 -2.06 2.09
C ILE A 240 8.62 -1.89 2.93
N VAL A 241 8.39 -0.66 3.36
CA VAL A 241 7.17 -0.20 4.02
C VAL A 241 6.58 0.91 3.17
N GLN A 242 5.39 0.70 2.63
CA GLN A 242 4.64 1.70 1.90
C GLN A 242 3.35 2.01 2.66
N PRO A 243 3.31 3.05 3.49
CA PRO A 243 2.11 3.54 4.13
C PRO A 243 1.50 4.69 3.33
N THR A 244 0.33 5.16 3.77
CA THR A 244 -0.26 6.43 3.31
C THR A 244 -0.53 7.35 4.49
N SER A 245 -0.26 6.89 5.71
CA SER A 245 -0.16 7.73 6.89
C SER A 245 0.97 7.29 7.80
N ILE A 246 1.67 8.26 8.38
CA ILE A 246 2.75 8.05 9.36
C ILE A 246 2.31 8.67 10.69
N GLY A 247 2.18 7.81 11.71
CA GLY A 247 1.86 8.21 13.08
C GLY A 247 3.08 8.78 13.82
N SER A 248 2.91 9.06 15.12
CA SER A 248 4.03 9.47 15.97
C SER A 248 4.89 8.25 16.33
N LEU A 249 5.95 8.01 15.57
CA LEU A 249 6.87 6.89 15.76
C LEU A 249 8.04 7.28 16.68
N THR A 250 8.82 6.31 17.12
CA THR A 250 10.19 6.54 17.61
C THR A 250 11.15 5.67 16.81
N SER A 251 12.40 6.09 16.67
CA SER A 251 13.43 5.29 15.99
C SER A 251 13.60 3.92 16.65
N ASN A 252 13.57 3.89 17.98
CA ASN A 252 13.63 2.65 18.75
C ASN A 252 12.46 1.71 18.46
N TRP A 253 11.21 2.21 18.43
CA TRP A 253 10.07 1.36 18.09
C TRP A 253 10.17 0.85 16.65
N PHE A 254 10.55 1.73 15.70
CA PHE A 254 10.63 1.37 14.29
C PHE A 254 11.70 0.30 14.01
N PHE A 255 12.92 0.46 14.52
CA PHE A 255 14.01 -0.48 14.22
C PHE A 255 14.06 -1.70 15.15
N ASN A 256 13.87 -1.50 16.46
CA ASN A 256 14.13 -2.55 17.44
C ASN A 256 12.89 -3.39 17.77
N ASP A 257 11.69 -2.80 17.72
CA ASP A 257 10.47 -3.53 18.01
C ASP A 257 9.73 -3.95 16.74
N PHE A 258 9.15 -2.99 16.02
CA PHE A 258 8.45 -3.28 14.76
C PHE A 258 9.40 -3.89 13.72
N GLY A 259 10.61 -3.35 13.59
CA GLY A 259 11.65 -3.85 12.70
C GLY A 259 12.06 -5.28 13.02
N ALA A 260 12.09 -5.67 14.30
CA ALA A 260 12.34 -7.05 14.68
C ALA A 260 11.18 -8.00 14.36
N SER A 261 9.93 -7.50 14.37
CA SER A 261 8.79 -8.25 13.83
C SER A 261 8.89 -8.45 12.33
N LEU A 262 9.21 -7.41 11.56
CA LEU A 262 9.36 -7.49 10.11
C LEU A 262 10.55 -8.38 9.69
N SER A 263 11.62 -8.38 10.49
CA SER A 263 12.84 -9.17 10.22
C SER A 263 12.74 -10.63 10.68
N ALA A 264 11.65 -11.00 11.35
CA ALA A 264 11.48 -12.31 11.95
C ALA A 264 11.52 -13.43 10.90
N VAL A 265 12.08 -14.58 11.31
CA VAL A 265 12.20 -15.80 10.51
C VAL A 265 12.03 -17.00 11.41
N LYS A 266 11.71 -18.14 10.83
CA LYS A 266 11.67 -19.42 11.52
C LYS A 266 13.04 -19.73 12.13
N PRO A 267 13.13 -19.93 13.46
CA PRO A 267 14.40 -20.27 14.08
C PRO A 267 14.87 -21.64 13.55
N PRO A 268 16.20 -21.86 13.42
CA PRO A 268 16.72 -23.16 13.04
C PRO A 268 16.32 -24.21 14.09
N PRO A 269 16.21 -25.50 13.69
CA PRO A 269 15.98 -26.58 14.63
C PRO A 269 16.99 -26.56 15.78
N LEU A 270 16.52 -26.81 17.00
CA LEU A 270 17.40 -26.86 18.17
C LEU A 270 18.41 -28.00 17.99
N LYS A 271 19.69 -27.66 18.08
CA LYS A 271 20.80 -28.63 18.04
C LYS A 271 21.24 -29.10 19.43
N VAL A 272 20.70 -28.51 20.50
CA VAL A 272 21.06 -28.78 21.89
C VAL A 272 19.81 -28.87 22.77
N PRO A 273 19.88 -29.55 23.93
CA PRO A 273 18.76 -29.64 24.87
C PRO A 273 18.21 -28.27 25.29
N LEU A 274 16.88 -28.17 25.45
CA LEU A 274 16.15 -26.91 25.69
C LEU A 274 16.69 -26.09 26.88
N HIS A 275 17.15 -26.76 27.94
CA HIS A 275 17.67 -26.10 29.15
C HIS A 275 18.99 -25.32 28.93
N ASN A 276 19.69 -25.58 27.82
CA ASN A 276 20.94 -24.89 27.47
C ASN A 276 20.76 -23.84 26.35
N VAL A 277 19.52 -23.66 25.87
CA VAL A 277 19.23 -22.73 24.78
C VAL A 277 18.91 -21.35 25.37
N LYS A 278 19.78 -20.37 25.10
CA LYS A 278 19.40 -18.96 25.34
C LYS A 278 18.26 -18.59 24.40
N PRO A 279 17.19 -17.93 24.90
CA PRO A 279 16.09 -17.47 24.04
C PRO A 279 16.65 -16.65 22.87
N LEU A 280 16.20 -16.98 21.65
CA LEU A 280 16.60 -16.23 20.47
C LEU A 280 16.11 -14.79 20.63
N GLN A 281 17.06 -13.85 20.67
CA GLN A 281 16.72 -12.44 20.79
C GLN A 281 16.15 -11.93 19.45
N PRO A 282 15.10 -11.09 19.47
CA PRO A 282 14.60 -10.46 18.26
C PRO A 282 15.73 -9.67 17.57
N LYS A 283 15.95 -9.92 16.28
CA LYS A 283 16.98 -9.21 15.50
C LYS A 283 16.40 -7.87 15.03
N PRO A 284 16.98 -6.71 15.43
CA PRO A 284 16.54 -5.40 14.93
C PRO A 284 16.68 -5.28 13.41
N LEU A 285 15.86 -4.40 12.82
CA LEU A 285 16.00 -4.00 11.42
C LEU A 285 17.16 -3.01 11.28
N SER A 286 18.12 -3.31 10.41
CA SER A 286 19.20 -2.37 10.07
C SER A 286 18.63 -1.16 9.31
N PRO A 287 19.08 0.07 9.61
CA PRO A 287 18.74 1.25 8.80
C PRO A 287 18.99 1.07 7.31
N ASP A 288 20.11 0.45 6.93
CA ASP A 288 20.48 0.22 5.52
C ASP A 288 19.58 -0.80 4.81
N ALA A 289 18.77 -1.55 5.57
CA ALA A 289 17.83 -2.53 5.04
C ALA A 289 16.37 -2.05 5.12
N ALA A 290 16.12 -0.80 5.54
CA ALA A 290 14.79 -0.24 5.72
C ALA A 290 14.46 0.81 4.65
N PHE A 291 13.37 0.59 3.93
CA PHE A 291 12.94 1.44 2.83
C PHE A 291 11.50 1.89 3.07
N VAL A 292 11.25 3.19 3.19
CA VAL A 292 9.91 3.75 3.38
C VAL A 292 9.46 4.43 2.09
N VAL A 293 8.54 3.81 1.35
CA VAL A 293 8.01 4.38 0.11
C VAL A 293 6.91 5.39 0.44
N TRP A 294 7.12 6.65 0.04
CA TRP A 294 6.24 7.76 0.37
C TRP A 294 6.05 8.69 -0.84
N PRO A 295 4.83 9.25 -1.04
CA PRO A 295 4.59 10.24 -2.08
C PRO A 295 5.43 11.51 -1.88
N SER A 296 6.09 11.99 -2.94
CA SER A 296 6.76 13.29 -2.90
C SER A 296 5.74 14.44 -3.04
N TYR A 297 6.15 15.63 -2.63
CA TYR A 297 5.39 16.86 -2.90
C TYR A 297 5.05 16.99 -4.39
N GLU A 298 6.04 16.78 -5.25
CA GLU A 298 5.88 16.86 -6.71
C GLU A 298 4.98 15.74 -7.25
N GLY A 299 5.11 14.53 -6.72
CA GLY A 299 4.24 13.40 -7.07
C GLY A 299 2.77 13.68 -6.74
N ILE A 300 2.49 14.31 -5.59
CA ILE A 300 1.11 14.74 -5.25
C ILE A 300 0.66 15.85 -6.21
N ARG A 301 1.48 16.89 -6.41
CA ARG A 301 1.16 18.05 -7.25
C ARG A 301 0.79 17.64 -8.68
N SER A 302 1.56 16.72 -9.25
CA SER A 302 1.43 16.26 -10.64
C SER A 302 0.46 15.09 -10.82
N SER A 303 -0.10 14.54 -9.74
CA SER A 303 -1.06 13.43 -9.82
C SER A 303 -2.38 13.84 -10.49
N VAL A 304 -3.16 12.85 -10.95
CA VAL A 304 -4.51 13.03 -11.53
C VAL A 304 -5.43 13.85 -10.62
N GLY A 305 -5.32 13.66 -9.30
CA GLY A 305 -6.08 14.43 -8.32
C GLY A 305 -5.44 15.75 -7.89
N GLY A 306 -4.22 16.05 -8.32
CA GLY A 306 -3.38 17.14 -7.81
C GLY A 306 -3.35 17.14 -6.29
N TRP A 307 -3.52 18.32 -5.69
CA TRP A 307 -3.55 18.47 -4.22
C TRP A 307 -4.64 17.67 -3.52
N ARG A 308 -5.75 17.31 -4.19
CA ARG A 308 -6.81 16.48 -3.59
C ARG A 308 -6.28 15.08 -3.24
N SER A 309 -5.31 14.57 -4.00
CA SER A 309 -4.64 13.31 -3.70
C SER A 309 -3.90 13.34 -2.36
N GLY A 310 -3.42 14.52 -1.93
CA GLY A 310 -2.81 14.72 -0.61
C GLY A 310 -3.79 14.51 0.54
N GLY A 311 -5.11 14.59 0.29
CA GLY A 311 -6.15 14.27 1.27
C GLY A 311 -6.20 12.79 1.66
N ASN A 312 -5.46 11.90 0.99
CA ASN A 312 -5.35 10.48 1.32
C ASN A 312 -3.95 10.11 1.87
N VAL A 313 -3.05 11.09 1.97
CA VAL A 313 -1.64 10.94 2.37
C VAL A 313 -1.35 11.85 3.56
N HIS A 314 -1.16 11.29 4.75
CA HIS A 314 -1.13 12.07 5.99
C HIS A 314 0.08 11.79 6.88
N ALA A 315 0.94 12.78 7.02
CA ALA A 315 1.94 12.85 8.07
C ALA A 315 2.09 14.31 8.51
N THR A 316 2.13 14.57 9.81
CA THR A 316 2.45 15.92 10.31
C THR A 316 3.95 16.16 10.24
N ALA A 317 4.38 17.42 10.08
CA ALA A 317 5.80 17.78 10.16
C ALA A 317 6.44 17.25 11.46
N ALA A 318 5.75 17.41 12.59
CA ALA A 318 6.20 16.90 13.88
C ALA A 318 6.40 15.38 13.91
N ASN A 319 5.57 14.59 13.22
CA ASN A 319 5.78 13.13 13.14
C ASN A 319 6.96 12.78 12.23
N MET A 320 7.11 13.47 11.10
CA MET A 320 8.19 13.21 10.14
C MET A 320 9.57 13.59 10.69
N GLU A 321 9.64 14.69 11.44
CA GLU A 321 10.89 15.25 11.97
C GLU A 321 11.29 14.69 13.35
N LYS A 322 10.46 13.81 13.91
CA LYS A 322 10.67 13.22 15.23
C LYS A 322 11.98 12.43 15.30
N ASP A 323 12.54 12.35 16.51
CA ASP A 323 13.80 11.64 16.82
C ASP A 323 14.93 11.99 15.83
N GLY A 324 15.16 13.29 15.60
CA GLY A 324 16.22 13.76 14.72
C GLY A 324 15.97 13.48 13.24
N LYS A 325 14.70 13.49 12.80
CA LYS A 325 14.29 13.23 11.41
C LYS A 325 14.73 11.85 10.89
N PHE A 326 14.76 10.83 11.75
CA PHE A 326 15.29 9.49 11.40
C PHE A 326 14.59 8.82 10.20
N LEU A 327 13.36 9.21 9.88
CA LEU A 327 12.64 8.69 8.72
C LEU A 327 13.18 9.22 7.39
N PHE A 328 13.72 10.44 7.36
CA PHE A 328 14.11 11.12 6.12
C PHE A 328 15.13 10.31 5.29
N PRO A 329 16.19 9.74 5.88
CA PRO A 329 17.13 8.89 5.14
C PRO A 329 16.51 7.60 4.57
N LEU A 330 15.35 7.17 5.09
CA LEU A 330 14.67 5.95 4.67
C LEU A 330 13.67 6.21 3.53
N LEU A 331 13.33 7.47 3.24
CA LEU A 331 12.27 7.82 2.30
C LEU A 331 12.67 7.53 0.85
N HIS A 332 11.76 6.86 0.15
CA HIS A 332 11.87 6.53 -1.26
C HIS A 332 10.62 7.00 -2.00
N HIS A 333 10.81 7.46 -3.24
CA HIS A 333 9.72 7.98 -4.06
C HIS A 333 8.71 6.89 -4.44
N PHE A 334 7.43 7.15 -4.24
CA PHE A 334 6.37 6.34 -4.86
C PHE A 334 6.33 6.56 -6.38
N SER A 335 6.71 5.57 -7.17
CA SER A 335 6.72 5.66 -8.65
C SER A 335 5.39 5.26 -9.30
N GLY A 336 4.75 4.16 -8.89
CA GLY A 336 3.52 3.64 -9.52
C GLY A 336 3.66 3.16 -10.98
N GLU A 337 4.80 3.39 -11.64
CA GLU A 337 5.02 3.18 -13.07
C GLU A 337 4.88 1.71 -13.49
N ALA A 338 5.40 0.79 -12.68
CA ALA A 338 5.33 -0.66 -12.94
C ALA A 338 3.88 -1.19 -13.05
N ALA A 339 2.90 -0.44 -12.52
CA ALA A 339 1.48 -0.76 -12.62
C ALA A 339 0.71 0.22 -13.52
N SER A 340 1.40 1.02 -14.33
CA SER A 340 0.83 2.11 -15.14
C SER A 340 -0.02 3.08 -14.32
N ARG A 341 0.43 3.38 -13.10
CA ARG A 341 -0.27 4.20 -12.10
C ARG A 341 0.61 5.34 -11.57
N ALA A 342 1.55 5.84 -12.38
CA ALA A 342 2.51 6.84 -11.94
C ALA A 342 1.88 8.17 -11.50
N GLU A 343 0.75 8.51 -12.11
CA GLU A 343 0.00 9.73 -11.80
C GLU A 343 -1.09 9.51 -10.73
N CYS A 344 -1.18 8.31 -10.15
CA CYS A 344 -2.18 8.00 -9.13
C CYS A 344 -1.48 7.86 -7.78
N MET A 345 -1.83 8.69 -6.79
CA MET A 345 -1.24 8.57 -5.45
C MET A 345 -1.75 7.32 -4.71
N PRO A 346 -0.92 6.69 -3.87
CA PRO A 346 -1.32 5.49 -3.16
C PRO A 346 -2.31 5.83 -2.05
N HIS A 347 -3.40 5.07 -2.00
CA HIS A 347 -4.17 4.85 -0.77
C HIS A 347 -4.02 3.39 -0.27
N MET A 348 -3.38 2.51 -1.04
CA MET A 348 -2.95 1.19 -0.59
C MET A 348 -1.85 1.26 0.47
N LYS A 349 -1.77 0.23 1.30
CA LYS A 349 -0.68 0.03 2.27
C LYS A 349 -0.08 -1.34 2.02
N SER A 350 1.24 -1.39 1.93
CA SER A 350 1.95 -2.64 1.72
C SER A 350 3.28 -2.71 2.45
N PHE A 351 3.65 -3.93 2.84
CA PHE A 351 4.93 -4.24 3.48
C PHE A 351 5.48 -5.49 2.82
N CYS A 352 6.76 -5.51 2.48
CA CYS A 352 7.38 -6.73 1.97
C CYS A 352 8.84 -6.83 2.40
N ARG A 353 9.34 -8.06 2.45
CA ARG A 353 10.77 -8.35 2.55
C ARG A 353 11.21 -8.98 1.25
N PHE A 354 12.31 -8.47 0.70
CA PHE A 354 12.79 -8.84 -0.62
C PHE A 354 14.29 -9.15 -0.60
N LYS A 355 14.72 -9.93 -1.59
CA LYS A 355 16.14 -10.07 -1.96
C LYS A 355 16.22 -10.09 -3.48
N GLY A 356 16.67 -8.97 -4.06
CA GLY A 356 16.59 -8.75 -5.51
C GLY A 356 15.14 -8.79 -5.98
N GLN A 357 14.81 -9.71 -6.89
CA GLN A 357 13.44 -9.88 -7.39
C GLN A 357 12.64 -10.96 -6.64
N GLN A 358 13.19 -11.55 -5.59
CA GLN A 358 12.49 -12.55 -4.77
C GLN A 358 11.80 -11.87 -3.58
N LEU A 359 10.58 -12.31 -3.28
CA LEU A 359 9.81 -11.85 -2.11
C LEU A 359 9.75 -12.97 -1.07
N ALA A 360 10.16 -12.65 0.15
CA ALA A 360 10.02 -13.54 1.29
C ALA A 360 8.57 -13.54 1.83
N TYR A 361 7.95 -12.36 1.85
CA TYR A 361 6.53 -12.19 2.16
C TYR A 361 6.01 -10.87 1.59
N VAL A 362 4.68 -10.77 1.49
CA VAL A 362 3.96 -9.52 1.20
C VAL A 362 2.79 -9.37 2.17
N ILE A 363 2.61 -8.17 2.71
CA ILE A 363 1.46 -7.79 3.52
C ILE A 363 0.69 -6.70 2.79
N VAL A 364 -0.63 -6.84 2.70
CA VAL A 364 -1.53 -5.85 2.13
C VAL A 364 -2.78 -5.75 2.99
N GLY A 365 -3.27 -4.52 3.21
CA GLY A 365 -4.51 -4.28 3.94
C GLY A 365 -4.55 -2.87 4.51
N SER A 366 -5.20 -2.70 5.66
CA SER A 366 -5.49 -1.36 6.17
C SER A 366 -4.36 -0.70 6.98
N HIS A 367 -3.40 -1.48 7.50
CA HIS A 367 -2.36 -1.01 8.42
C HIS A 367 -1.47 0.09 7.81
N ASN A 368 -1.60 1.32 8.33
CA ASN A 368 -0.62 2.39 8.12
C ASN A 368 0.62 2.22 9.03
N LEU A 369 1.66 3.04 8.82
CA LEU A 369 2.85 3.02 9.67
C LEU A 369 2.60 3.84 10.95
N SER A 370 1.99 3.22 11.95
CA SER A 370 1.72 3.84 13.24
C SER A 370 1.71 2.85 14.40
N ILE A 371 2.09 3.32 15.59
CA ILE A 371 1.98 2.57 16.85
C ILE A 371 0.50 2.27 17.18
N ALA A 372 -0.43 3.16 16.81
CA ALA A 372 -1.86 2.96 17.05
C ALA A 372 -2.42 1.75 16.30
N ALA A 373 -1.96 1.54 15.06
CA ALA A 373 -2.34 0.44 14.19
C ALA A 373 -1.63 -0.86 14.58
N TRP A 374 -0.29 -0.85 14.64
CA TRP A 374 0.50 -2.08 14.83
C TRP A 374 0.65 -2.50 16.30
N GLY A 375 0.51 -1.56 17.22
CA GLY A 375 0.77 -1.74 18.64
C GLY A 375 2.18 -1.32 19.05
N GLY A 376 2.33 -1.03 20.34
CA GLY A 376 3.63 -0.80 20.97
C GLY A 376 3.51 -0.90 22.50
N PRO A 377 4.60 -0.66 23.23
CA PRO A 377 4.55 -0.69 24.69
C PRO A 377 3.60 0.40 25.23
N PRO A 378 2.85 0.13 26.32
CA PRO A 378 2.01 1.15 26.93
C PRO A 378 2.85 2.30 27.49
N ARG A 379 2.30 3.52 27.53
CA ARG A 379 2.99 4.71 28.08
C ARG A 379 3.30 4.57 29.59
N LYS A 380 2.47 3.82 30.31
CA LYS A 380 2.61 3.46 31.73
C LYS A 380 2.14 2.00 31.89
N GLY A 381 2.90 1.16 32.57
CA GLY A 381 2.52 -0.25 32.80
C GLY A 381 3.69 -1.22 32.75
N SER A 382 3.37 -2.50 32.97
CA SER A 382 4.33 -3.61 33.05
C SER A 382 4.94 -3.97 31.70
N GLN A 383 6.18 -4.43 31.71
CA GLN A 383 6.82 -5.04 30.54
C GLN A 383 6.00 -6.24 30.02
N GLY A 384 6.07 -6.53 28.72
CA GLY A 384 5.37 -7.66 28.12
C GLY A 384 3.90 -7.42 27.74
N VAL A 385 3.46 -6.15 27.75
CA VAL A 385 2.12 -5.74 27.28
C VAL A 385 2.22 -5.02 25.94
N LEU A 386 1.39 -5.41 24.98
CA LEU A 386 1.18 -4.73 23.70
C LEU A 386 -0.10 -3.90 23.75
N MET A 387 0.03 -2.58 23.59
CA MET A 387 -1.10 -1.65 23.52
C MET A 387 -1.42 -1.34 22.07
N ILE A 388 -2.62 -1.70 21.62
CA ILE A 388 -3.17 -1.37 20.29
C ILE A 388 -4.35 -0.40 20.49
N ARG A 389 -4.51 0.57 19.58
CA ARG A 389 -5.58 1.58 19.66
C ARG A 389 -6.62 1.47 18.54
N SER A 390 -6.27 0.86 17.41
CA SER A 390 -7.11 0.83 16.21
C SER A 390 -7.53 -0.59 15.84
N TYR A 391 -8.67 -0.70 15.15
CA TYR A 391 -9.00 -1.91 14.40
C TYR A 391 -8.37 -1.86 13.03
N GLU A 392 -7.58 -2.87 12.69
CA GLU A 392 -6.98 -3.01 11.37
C GLU A 392 -7.11 -4.47 10.91
N LEU A 393 -7.10 -4.69 9.59
CA LEU A 393 -7.10 -6.04 9.02
C LEU A 393 -6.24 -6.06 7.76
N SER A 394 -5.24 -6.93 7.76
CA SER A 394 -4.36 -7.18 6.62
C SER A 394 -4.18 -8.67 6.38
N VAL A 395 -3.76 -9.02 5.16
CA VAL A 395 -3.31 -10.36 4.81
C VAL A 395 -1.79 -10.44 4.76
N LEU A 396 -1.21 -11.51 5.30
CA LEU A 396 0.19 -11.89 5.11
C LEU A 396 0.26 -13.05 4.12
N MET A 397 0.88 -12.80 2.96
CA MET A 397 1.10 -13.78 1.91
C MET A 397 2.54 -14.29 1.98
N LEU A 398 2.70 -15.61 1.96
CA LEU A 398 3.98 -16.31 1.95
C LEU A 398 4.05 -17.25 0.73
N PRO A 399 5.22 -17.42 0.09
CA PRO A 399 5.38 -18.34 -1.02
C PRO A 399 4.87 -19.76 -0.73
N LEU A 400 5.08 -20.27 0.49
CA LEU A 400 4.61 -21.61 0.89
C LEU A 400 3.08 -21.76 0.86
N LEU A 401 2.32 -20.69 1.17
CA LEU A 401 0.86 -20.72 1.17
C LEU A 401 0.33 -20.81 -0.26
N GLU A 402 0.99 -20.13 -1.19
CA GLU A 402 0.70 -20.25 -2.62
C GLU A 402 0.97 -21.67 -3.13
N THR A 403 2.09 -22.28 -2.74
CA THR A 403 2.41 -23.68 -3.07
C THR A 403 1.39 -24.65 -2.49
N ALA A 404 1.00 -24.47 -1.23
CA ALA A 404 -0.01 -25.30 -0.56
C ALA A 404 -1.37 -25.18 -1.27
N TYR A 405 -1.80 -23.95 -1.58
CA TYR A 405 -3.05 -23.71 -2.31
C TYR A 405 -3.08 -24.37 -3.70
N ARG A 406 -1.98 -24.28 -4.46
CA ARG A 406 -1.87 -24.91 -5.79
C ARG A 406 -1.97 -26.43 -5.76
N SER A 407 -1.64 -27.04 -4.62
CA SER A 407 -1.71 -28.48 -4.40
C SER A 407 -3.01 -28.91 -3.70
N HIS A 408 -3.83 -27.95 -3.27
CA HIS A 408 -5.06 -28.22 -2.52
C HIS A 408 -6.18 -28.68 -3.45
N ARG A 409 -7.06 -29.57 -2.97
CA ARG A 409 -8.24 -30.06 -3.73
C ARG A 409 -9.24 -28.98 -4.15
N HIS A 410 -9.15 -27.79 -3.54
CA HIS A 410 -9.99 -26.62 -3.83
C HIS A 410 -9.25 -25.56 -4.65
N TYR A 411 -8.11 -25.91 -5.27
CA TYR A 411 -7.40 -25.00 -6.15
C TYR A 411 -8.34 -24.48 -7.26
N LYS A 412 -8.39 -23.15 -7.42
CA LYS A 412 -9.27 -22.42 -8.35
C LYS A 412 -10.77 -22.56 -8.08
N PHE A 413 -11.18 -22.98 -6.88
CA PHE A 413 -12.58 -22.88 -6.49
C PHE A 413 -13.10 -21.44 -6.63
N SER A 414 -14.36 -21.30 -7.04
CA SER A 414 -15.06 -20.02 -7.21
C SER A 414 -16.50 -20.15 -6.73
N CYS A 415 -16.94 -19.18 -5.94
CA CYS A 415 -18.33 -19.07 -5.48
C CYS A 415 -19.26 -18.56 -6.58
N ALA A 416 -18.72 -17.84 -7.58
CA ALA A 416 -19.48 -17.44 -8.74
C ALA A 416 -19.70 -18.66 -9.64
N PRO A 417 -20.93 -18.91 -10.13
CA PRO A 417 -21.16 -19.97 -11.10
C PRO A 417 -20.19 -19.79 -12.27
N ALA A 418 -19.59 -20.88 -12.73
CA ALA A 418 -18.93 -20.87 -14.03
C ALA A 418 -20.02 -20.45 -15.00
N GLY A 419 -19.98 -19.20 -15.45
CA GLY A 419 -20.94 -18.74 -16.44
C GLY A 419 -20.91 -19.75 -17.58
N ASN A 420 -22.07 -20.03 -18.18
CA ASN A 420 -22.10 -20.48 -19.56
C ASN A 420 -21.43 -19.37 -20.39
N VAL A 421 -20.11 -19.34 -20.36
CA VAL A 421 -19.30 -18.81 -21.44
C VAL A 421 -19.35 -19.92 -22.49
N GLU A 422 -20.54 -20.13 -23.06
CA GLU A 422 -20.54 -20.33 -24.49
C GLU A 422 -19.71 -19.17 -25.03
N SER A 423 -18.69 -19.52 -25.79
CA SER A 423 -17.79 -18.65 -26.52
C SER A 423 -18.53 -17.79 -27.58
N ARG A 424 -19.69 -17.22 -27.24
CA ARG A 424 -20.38 -16.17 -27.98
C ARG A 424 -19.71 -14.83 -27.64
N GLY A 425 -18.57 -14.56 -28.25
CA GLY A 425 -17.99 -13.22 -28.20
C GLY A 425 -16.51 -13.08 -28.54
N LEU A 426 -15.78 -14.15 -28.82
CA LEU A 426 -14.37 -14.07 -29.26
C LEU A 426 -14.13 -14.71 -30.64
N GLN A 427 -15.18 -14.84 -31.43
CA GLN A 427 -15.11 -15.26 -32.83
C GLN A 427 -15.93 -14.31 -33.72
N GLN A 428 -15.64 -13.02 -33.63
CA GLN A 428 -15.99 -12.02 -34.65
C GLN A 428 -15.22 -10.71 -34.39
N ARG A 429 -13.90 -10.75 -34.55
CA ARG A 429 -13.07 -9.58 -34.88
C ARG A 429 -11.92 -10.00 -35.78
N GLN A 430 -12.27 -10.56 -36.93
CA GLN A 430 -11.35 -10.66 -38.08
C GLN A 430 -11.82 -9.90 -39.32
N ASP A 431 -12.99 -9.24 -39.29
CA ASP A 431 -13.36 -8.32 -40.36
C ASP A 431 -13.07 -6.88 -39.96
N GLY A 432 -12.05 -6.32 -40.60
CA GLY A 432 -11.71 -4.91 -40.51
C GLY A 432 -12.83 -4.04 -41.07
N ARG A 433 -13.50 -3.31 -40.19
CA ARG A 433 -14.03 -1.97 -40.51
C ARG A 433 -13.61 -1.03 -39.39
N GLN A 434 -12.71 -0.12 -39.73
CA GLN A 434 -12.42 1.05 -38.91
C GLN A 434 -13.69 1.91 -38.83
N GLU A 435 -14.29 2.03 -37.65
CA GLU A 435 -15.23 3.11 -37.42
C GLU A 435 -14.44 4.41 -37.25
N HIS A 436 -14.69 5.35 -38.18
CA HIS A 436 -14.00 6.63 -38.26
C HIS A 436 -14.25 7.47 -36.98
N PRO A 437 -13.22 8.11 -36.39
CA PRO A 437 -13.31 8.88 -35.14
C PRO A 437 -14.39 9.98 -35.13
N GLN A 438 -14.82 10.43 -36.30
CA GLN A 438 -15.78 11.51 -36.49
C GLN A 438 -17.21 11.12 -36.05
N LYS A 439 -17.61 9.84 -36.19
CA LYS A 439 -18.94 9.38 -35.75
C LYS A 439 -19.05 9.28 -34.22
N ALA A 440 -17.96 8.96 -33.53
CA ALA A 440 -17.92 8.93 -32.08
C ALA A 440 -18.03 10.33 -31.47
N LEU A 441 -17.39 11.33 -32.11
CA LEU A 441 -17.48 12.75 -31.74
C LEU A 441 -18.88 13.33 -32.00
N GLU A 442 -19.53 12.97 -33.11
CA GLU A 442 -20.93 13.37 -33.37
C GLU A 442 -21.92 12.79 -32.36
N GLN A 443 -21.71 11.55 -31.91
CA GLN A 443 -22.55 10.93 -30.88
C GLN A 443 -22.36 11.57 -29.51
N GLN A 444 -21.12 11.96 -29.15
CA GLN A 444 -20.85 12.73 -27.94
C GLN A 444 -21.47 14.14 -28.00
N GLY A 445 -21.39 14.82 -29.15
CA GLY A 445 -22.02 16.13 -29.34
C GLY A 445 -23.55 16.07 -29.19
N LYS A 446 -24.20 15.05 -29.75
CA LYS A 446 -25.64 14.83 -29.61
C LYS A 446 -26.06 14.51 -28.17
N GLN A 447 -25.24 13.77 -27.42
CA GLN A 447 -25.50 13.52 -26.00
C GLN A 447 -25.37 14.78 -25.14
N GLN A 448 -24.40 15.65 -25.42
CA GLN A 448 -24.24 16.92 -24.71
C GLN A 448 -25.39 17.89 -24.99
N GLN A 449 -25.87 17.99 -26.23
CA GLN A 449 -27.05 18.80 -26.56
C GLN A 449 -28.32 18.30 -25.85
N LEU A 450 -28.51 16.98 -25.78
CA LEU A 450 -29.66 16.40 -25.06
C LEU A 450 -29.61 16.66 -23.55
N GLN A 451 -28.40 16.72 -22.96
CA GLN A 451 -28.22 17.05 -21.54
C GLN A 451 -28.44 18.54 -21.27
N GLN A 452 -28.05 19.42 -22.18
CA GLN A 452 -28.32 20.86 -22.06
C GLN A 452 -29.81 21.18 -22.19
N GLN A 453 -30.52 20.56 -23.14
CA GLN A 453 -31.97 20.73 -23.28
C GLN A 453 -32.74 20.26 -22.04
N ARG A 454 -32.35 19.14 -21.43
CA ARG A 454 -32.97 18.67 -20.17
C ARG A 454 -32.70 19.61 -19.00
N ALA A 455 -31.52 20.24 -18.95
CA ALA A 455 -31.18 21.19 -17.89
C ALA A 455 -31.95 22.52 -18.02
N GLU A 456 -32.28 22.95 -19.24
CA GLU A 456 -33.13 24.12 -19.49
C GLU A 456 -34.62 23.83 -19.22
N GLU A 457 -35.10 22.63 -19.54
CA GLU A 457 -36.44 22.18 -19.17
C GLU A 457 -36.64 22.06 -17.65
N ASP A 458 -35.61 21.67 -16.89
CA ASP A 458 -35.67 21.65 -15.42
C ASP A 458 -35.62 23.05 -14.80
N ARG A 459 -34.94 24.03 -15.43
CA ARG A 459 -34.95 25.43 -14.97
C ARG A 459 -36.28 26.13 -15.20
N SER A 460 -37.00 25.77 -16.25
CA SER A 460 -38.31 26.37 -16.57
C SER A 460 -39.48 25.80 -15.75
N ARG A 461 -39.24 24.76 -14.94
CA ARG A 461 -40.25 24.10 -14.09
C ARG A 461 -40.20 24.48 -12.60
N GLN A 462 -39.32 25.38 -12.17
CA GLN A 462 -39.33 25.89 -10.80
C GLN A 462 -40.30 27.07 -10.68
N PRO A 463 -41.35 26.99 -9.82
CA PRO A 463 -42.22 28.13 -9.58
C PRO A 463 -41.49 29.19 -8.74
N MET A 464 -41.68 30.46 -9.09
CA MET A 464 -41.15 31.66 -8.38
C MET A 464 -41.65 31.74 -6.94
#